data_AF-A0A662XNE5-F1
#
_entry.id   AF-A0A662XNE5-F1
#
_cell.length_a   1.000
_cell.length_b   1.000
_cell.length_c   1.000
_cell.angle_alpha   90.00
_cell.angle_beta   90.00
_cell.angle_gamma   90.00
#
_symmetry.space_group_name_H-M   'P 1'
#
loop_
_entity.id
_entity.type
_entity.pdbx_description
1 polymer ?
#
loop_
_entity_poly.entity_id
_entity_poly.type
_entity_poly.pdbx_seq_one_letter_code
_entity_poly.pdbx_strand_id
1 'polypeptide(L)'
;MLVIRDVLLRRPRPARWQPLQARRLQNWSADREEVRLRFRCTQCGKCCTGTGGRVRVNARELEELAMARQLSVDTFTRIYTRQEKADAPDQPQTRWTLKQTPDDKQCVFLEGSKCSVYQGLAMERDTLDEFLATESVALFLVARPTQCRTFPWWPQHLASDYDWHLAAANCEGIRVSDDLRDEADDVPTFSVDDVLPETILHDVHRSGENFTYDELSEMLRDLSEVEPDFVAQYKAELFANASRRIVYRDDQVTVLDSFFAGASPVRSFVFNDRLHLTQSELALQSSNSSTELEPTFDRSTLALDVHRALCMPLAWLSQRDQSMPPLRVAVLGAGACTLPLFLLEHLQPHDLGQVDAVEPSAEVNIIAQRFFGVQTALQCDKRLVVHEQTGETFLAEQAETSAFDLVVVDVEAGESHEGVRAPPLAMLEADFLSTAKRLLVPHGILALNVITESEQALESVETRLGNAFPSGSLRLSLPSNTVFFLVNAEEDATPLDVGECVRRLKASAFLGQHAETPALVESCRLTKWSVESPSRVARD
;
A
#
# COMPACT_ATOMS: atom_id res chain seq x y z
N MET A 1 6.65 -3.32 -20.76
CA MET A 1 5.41 -3.14 -19.97
C MET A 1 5.32 -3.92 -18.63
N LEU A 2 6.17 -4.93 -18.35
CA LEU A 2 6.17 -5.73 -17.10
C LEU A 2 6.37 -4.94 -15.78
N VAL A 3 6.79 -3.66 -15.84
CA VAL A 3 7.22 -2.84 -14.69
C VAL A 3 6.09 -1.96 -14.12
N ILE A 4 4.92 -1.88 -14.77
CA ILE A 4 3.75 -1.16 -14.23
C ILE A 4 3.19 -1.85 -12.96
N ARG A 5 3.38 -3.17 -12.85
CA ARG A 5 2.86 -4.01 -11.76
C ARG A 5 3.28 -3.53 -10.37
N ASP A 6 4.57 -3.35 -10.10
CA ASP A 6 5.05 -3.01 -8.75
C ASP A 6 4.68 -1.59 -8.31
N VAL A 7 4.49 -0.66 -9.27
CA VAL A 7 4.12 0.74 -8.98
C VAL A 7 2.62 0.89 -8.78
N LEU A 8 1.78 0.15 -9.52
CA LEU A 8 0.33 0.15 -9.33
C LEU A 8 -0.14 -0.65 -8.11
N LEU A 9 0.64 -1.66 -7.70
CA LEU A 9 0.40 -2.40 -6.46
C LEU A 9 0.90 -1.62 -5.23
N ARG A 10 2.01 -0.89 -5.33
CA ARG A 10 2.53 -0.06 -4.23
C ARG A 10 1.92 1.34 -4.29
N ARG A 11 0.79 1.55 -3.63
CA ARG A 11 0.14 2.85 -3.50
C ARG A 11 1.06 3.82 -2.73
N PRO A 12 1.54 4.92 -3.34
CA PRO A 12 2.41 5.85 -2.64
C PRO A 12 1.65 6.51 -1.48
N ARG A 13 2.21 6.44 -0.27
CA ARG A 13 1.68 7.17 0.88
C ARG A 13 1.84 8.69 0.63
N PRO A 14 0.85 9.53 0.97
CA PRO A 14 1.01 10.98 0.89
C PRO A 14 1.96 11.50 1.97
N ALA A 15 2.78 12.51 1.62
CA ALA A 15 3.77 13.09 2.53
C ALA A 15 3.14 13.88 3.71
N ARG A 16 1.88 14.29 3.57
CA ARG A 16 1.07 14.92 4.62
C ARG A 16 -0.38 14.49 4.47
N TRP A 17 -1.05 14.29 5.60
CA TRP A 17 -2.50 14.09 5.68
C TRP A 17 -3.22 15.30 5.07
N GLN A 18 -3.84 15.10 3.91
CA GLN A 18 -4.92 15.95 3.44
C GLN A 18 -6.09 15.00 3.14
N PRO A 19 -7.25 15.15 3.79
CA PRO A 19 -8.42 14.34 3.43
C PRO A 19 -8.79 14.69 2.00
N LEU A 20 -8.53 13.78 1.07
CA LEU A 20 -9.08 13.87 -0.27
C LEU A 20 -10.57 13.56 -0.11
N GLN A 21 -11.47 14.54 -0.16
CA GLN A 21 -12.89 14.21 -0.27
C GLN A 21 -13.19 13.92 -1.74
N ALA A 22 -12.87 12.71 -2.20
CA ALA A 22 -13.22 12.27 -3.54
C ALA A 22 -14.73 11.99 -3.61
N ARG A 23 -15.53 13.03 -3.89
CA ARG A 23 -17.00 12.92 -3.94
C ARG A 23 -17.48 12.48 -5.33
N ARG A 24 -16.63 12.57 -6.37
CA ARG A 24 -16.99 12.24 -7.76
C ARG A 24 -15.97 11.41 -8.53
N LEU A 25 -15.54 10.28 -7.98
CA LEU A 25 -14.82 9.28 -8.78
C LEU A 25 -15.69 8.75 -9.92
N GLN A 26 -15.14 8.62 -11.12
CA GLN A 26 -15.85 8.16 -12.31
C GLN A 26 -15.13 7.02 -13.01
N ASN A 27 -15.90 6.15 -13.68
CA ASN A 27 -15.32 5.20 -14.61
C ASN A 27 -14.93 5.95 -15.87
N TRP A 28 -13.66 5.83 -16.25
CA TRP A 28 -13.25 6.21 -17.59
C TRP A 28 -13.65 5.11 -18.58
N SER A 29 -14.02 5.51 -19.78
CA SER A 29 -14.25 4.60 -20.90
C SER A 29 -12.96 3.84 -21.26
N ALA A 30 -13.08 2.81 -22.11
CA ALA A 30 -11.92 2.03 -22.53
C ALA A 30 -10.91 2.88 -23.34
N ASP A 31 -11.40 3.78 -24.19
CA ASP A 31 -10.59 4.66 -25.06
C ASP A 31 -10.16 5.97 -24.37
N ARG A 32 -10.86 6.35 -23.28
CA ARG A 32 -10.62 7.54 -22.46
C ARG A 32 -10.68 8.86 -23.26
N GLU A 33 -11.40 8.89 -24.39
CA GLU A 33 -11.50 10.10 -25.23
C GLU A 33 -12.18 11.28 -24.53
N GLU A 34 -13.09 11.00 -23.59
CA GLU A 34 -13.78 11.99 -22.79
C GLU A 34 -12.94 12.57 -21.64
N VAL A 35 -11.81 11.94 -21.31
CA VAL A 35 -11.00 12.32 -20.14
C VAL A 35 -10.35 13.69 -20.38
N ARG A 36 -10.43 14.54 -19.36
CA ARG A 36 -9.84 15.88 -19.35
C ARG A 36 -8.95 16.02 -18.13
N LEU A 37 -7.63 15.98 -18.35
CA LEU A 37 -6.62 16.06 -17.32
C LEU A 37 -6.22 17.52 -17.13
N ARG A 38 -6.28 18.04 -15.90
CA ARG A 38 -5.94 19.43 -15.60
C ARG A 38 -4.71 19.49 -14.70
N PHE A 39 -3.65 20.15 -15.18
CA PHE A 39 -2.40 20.25 -14.44
C PHE A 39 -1.65 21.54 -14.73
N ARG A 40 -1.11 22.15 -13.67
CA ARG A 40 -0.08 23.20 -13.75
C ARG A 40 0.92 22.99 -12.62
N CYS A 41 2.21 22.87 -12.94
CA CYS A 41 3.24 22.80 -11.91
C CYS A 41 3.28 24.13 -11.12
N THR A 42 2.96 24.08 -9.82
CA THR A 42 3.01 25.25 -8.92
C THR A 42 4.36 25.40 -8.22
N GLN A 43 5.32 24.51 -8.49
CA GLN A 43 6.57 24.39 -7.73
C GLN A 43 6.31 24.22 -6.22
N CYS A 44 5.29 23.44 -5.86
CA CYS A 44 4.95 23.18 -4.46
C CYS A 44 5.94 22.27 -3.74
N GLY A 45 6.80 21.56 -4.48
CA GLY A 45 7.77 20.61 -3.92
C GLY A 45 7.17 19.29 -3.40
N LYS A 46 5.84 19.17 -3.27
CA LYS A 46 5.17 17.99 -2.69
C LYS A 46 5.48 16.68 -3.44
N CYS A 47 5.49 16.70 -4.78
CA CYS A 47 5.86 15.54 -5.58
C CYS A 47 7.36 15.18 -5.48
N CYS A 48 8.19 16.10 -4.97
CA CYS A 48 9.63 15.90 -4.70
C CYS A 48 9.92 15.45 -3.25
N THR A 49 8.92 15.49 -2.35
CA THR A 49 8.99 15.07 -0.94
C THR A 49 8.21 13.79 -0.64
N GLY A 50 7.66 13.12 -1.67
CA GLY A 50 6.77 11.98 -1.48
C GLY A 50 7.49 10.72 -0.99
N THR A 51 6.85 9.95 -0.11
CA THR A 51 7.31 8.65 0.42
C THR A 51 7.41 7.51 -0.61
N GLY A 52 7.30 7.80 -1.92
CA GLY A 52 7.26 6.80 -2.99
C GLY A 52 8.14 7.08 -4.22
N GLY A 53 9.04 8.07 -4.19
CA GLY A 53 9.75 8.47 -5.42
C GLY A 53 11.21 8.81 -5.21
N ARG A 54 12.08 7.79 -5.22
CA ARG A 54 13.50 8.02 -5.52
C ARG A 54 13.62 8.46 -6.97
N VAL A 55 14.36 9.53 -7.21
CA VAL A 55 14.62 10.05 -8.56
C VAL A 55 15.71 9.19 -9.19
N ARG A 56 15.33 8.34 -10.13
CA ARG A 56 16.25 7.51 -10.91
C ARG A 56 16.92 8.39 -11.97
N VAL A 57 18.20 8.18 -12.15
CA VAL A 57 19.01 8.88 -13.15
C VAL A 57 19.86 7.89 -13.92
N ASN A 58 19.96 8.06 -15.24
CA ASN A 58 20.88 7.29 -16.08
C ASN A 58 22.22 8.02 -16.26
N ALA A 59 23.17 7.43 -16.99
CA ALA A 59 24.50 8.01 -17.14
C ALA A 59 24.49 9.34 -17.88
N ARG A 60 23.61 9.51 -18.89
CA ARG A 60 23.47 10.78 -19.62
C ARG A 60 22.92 11.89 -18.75
N GLU A 61 21.90 11.61 -17.95
CA GLU A 61 21.33 12.59 -17.00
C GLU A 61 22.33 12.94 -15.89
N LEU A 62 23.20 12.01 -15.49
CA LEU A 62 24.31 12.32 -14.56
C LEU A 62 25.32 13.30 -15.17
N GLU A 63 25.61 13.20 -16.47
CA GLU A 63 26.46 14.17 -17.18
C GLU A 63 25.83 15.57 -17.15
N GLU A 64 24.54 15.69 -17.49
CA GLU A 64 23.81 16.96 -17.49
C GLU A 64 23.74 17.58 -16.08
N LEU A 65 23.41 16.78 -15.07
CA LEU A 65 23.32 17.22 -13.68
C LEU A 65 24.69 17.64 -13.12
N ALA A 66 25.75 16.89 -13.44
CA ALA A 66 27.11 17.24 -13.03
C ALA A 66 27.56 18.55 -13.68
N MET A 67 27.30 18.72 -14.97
CA MET A 67 27.59 19.93 -15.72
C MET A 67 26.83 21.14 -15.15
N ALA A 68 25.54 21.00 -14.86
CA ALA A 68 24.73 22.05 -14.24
C ALA A 68 25.23 22.45 -12.85
N ARG A 69 25.90 21.53 -12.13
CA ARG A 69 26.54 21.80 -10.84
C ARG A 69 28.00 22.21 -10.94
N GLN A 70 28.57 22.30 -12.15
CA GLN A 70 29.98 22.59 -12.39
C GLN A 70 30.91 21.59 -11.67
N LEU A 71 30.54 20.32 -11.65
CA LEU A 71 31.29 19.22 -11.06
C LEU A 71 31.68 18.20 -12.14
N SER A 72 32.73 17.41 -11.88
CA SER A 72 32.96 16.19 -12.66
C SER A 72 31.86 15.16 -12.38
N VAL A 73 31.55 14.31 -13.36
CA VAL A 73 30.55 13.23 -13.22
C VAL A 73 30.87 12.33 -12.04
N ASP A 74 32.14 11.97 -11.84
CA ASP A 74 32.60 11.18 -10.70
C ASP A 74 32.32 11.87 -9.35
N THR A 75 32.65 13.16 -9.25
CA THR A 75 32.40 13.94 -8.03
C THR A 75 30.91 14.06 -7.76
N PHE A 76 30.11 14.36 -8.77
CA PHE A 76 28.66 14.47 -8.65
C PHE A 76 28.04 13.14 -8.21
N THR A 77 28.38 12.05 -8.89
CA THR A 77 27.88 10.70 -8.60
C THR A 77 28.17 10.34 -7.15
N ARG A 78 29.40 10.53 -6.68
CA ARG A 78 29.79 10.23 -5.29
C ARG A 78 29.02 11.04 -4.25
N ILE A 79 28.83 12.34 -4.52
CA ILE A 79 28.22 13.25 -3.54
C ILE A 79 26.69 13.11 -3.52
N TYR A 80 26.05 13.07 -4.69
CA TYR A 80 24.60 13.26 -4.82
C TYR A 80 23.82 12.01 -5.18
N THR A 81 24.46 10.87 -5.42
CA THR A 81 23.75 9.66 -5.86
C THR A 81 23.99 8.44 -4.98
N ARG A 82 23.09 7.46 -5.05
CA ARG A 82 23.19 6.16 -4.40
C ARG A 82 22.90 5.06 -5.41
N GLN A 83 23.62 3.95 -5.30
CA GLN A 83 23.29 2.73 -6.03
C GLN A 83 22.22 1.93 -5.31
N GLU A 84 21.24 1.46 -6.07
CA GLU A 84 20.18 0.61 -5.59
C GLU A 84 20.09 -0.64 -6.44
N LYS A 85 19.80 -1.76 -5.76
CA LYS A 85 19.48 -3.01 -6.45
C LYS A 85 18.13 -2.81 -7.14
N ALA A 86 18.02 -3.31 -8.37
CA ALA A 86 16.77 -3.23 -9.09
C ALA A 86 15.64 -3.95 -8.33
N ASP A 87 14.44 -3.37 -8.38
CA ASP A 87 13.25 -3.90 -7.72
C ASP A 87 12.72 -5.18 -8.42
N ALA A 88 13.09 -5.41 -9.69
CA ALA A 88 12.62 -6.52 -10.53
C ALA A 88 13.79 -7.25 -11.23
N PRO A 89 13.67 -8.58 -11.47
CA PRO A 89 14.71 -9.40 -12.08
C PRO A 89 15.04 -9.03 -13.54
N ASP A 90 14.13 -8.37 -14.26
CA ASP A 90 14.28 -8.00 -15.68
C ASP A 90 14.89 -6.59 -15.88
N GLN A 91 15.38 -5.95 -14.81
CA GLN A 91 15.98 -4.62 -14.84
C GLN A 91 17.51 -4.70 -14.68
N PRO A 92 18.26 -3.69 -15.17
CA PRO A 92 19.72 -3.65 -14.99
C PRO A 92 20.11 -3.77 -13.50
N GLN A 93 21.09 -4.63 -13.20
CA GLN A 93 21.43 -5.08 -11.83
C GLN A 93 21.71 -3.95 -10.82
N THR A 94 22.07 -2.75 -11.28
CA THR A 94 22.33 -1.58 -10.44
C THR A 94 21.75 -0.33 -11.10
N ARG A 95 20.93 0.44 -10.38
CA ARG A 95 20.40 1.74 -10.81
C ARG A 95 20.92 2.87 -9.93
N TRP A 96 21.17 4.03 -10.53
CA TRP A 96 21.52 5.23 -9.79
C TRP A 96 20.26 6.00 -9.42
N THR A 97 20.19 6.43 -8.16
CA THR A 97 19.16 7.33 -7.66
C THR A 97 19.80 8.55 -7.04
N LEU A 98 19.12 9.69 -7.10
CA LEU A 98 19.53 10.87 -6.35
C LEU A 98 19.30 10.60 -4.85
N LYS A 99 20.29 10.99 -4.03
CA LYS A 99 20.18 10.89 -2.58
C LYS A 99 19.01 11.73 -2.07
N GLN A 100 18.45 11.29 -0.96
CA GLN A 100 17.51 12.07 -0.17
C GLN A 100 18.26 12.84 0.92
N THR A 101 17.57 13.75 1.60
CA THR A 101 18.05 14.40 2.82
C THR A 101 18.32 13.37 3.93
N PRO A 102 19.08 13.73 4.99
CA PRO A 102 19.43 12.78 6.05
C PRO A 102 18.24 12.12 6.75
N ASP A 103 17.06 12.74 6.74
CA ASP A 103 15.82 12.20 7.27
C ASP A 103 15.04 11.32 6.27
N ASP A 104 15.58 11.13 5.06
CA ASP A 104 15.02 10.36 3.95
C ASP A 104 13.66 10.87 3.44
N LYS A 105 13.35 12.16 3.69
CA LYS A 105 12.02 12.72 3.37
C LYS A 105 11.93 13.47 2.04
N GLN A 106 13.04 13.97 1.51
CA GLN A 106 13.01 14.78 0.29
C GLN A 106 14.28 14.62 -0.55
N CYS A 107 14.17 14.88 -1.85
CA CYS A 107 15.33 14.90 -2.74
C CYS A 107 16.38 15.92 -2.27
N VAL A 108 17.67 15.58 -2.37
CA VAL A 108 18.80 16.45 -1.98
C VAL A 108 18.84 17.80 -2.73
N PHE A 109 18.17 17.93 -3.87
CA PHE A 109 18.07 19.17 -4.64
C PHE A 109 16.81 19.98 -4.35
N LEU A 110 15.99 19.60 -3.38
CA LEU A 110 14.84 20.40 -2.97
C LEU A 110 15.27 21.43 -1.91
N GLU A 111 15.19 22.71 -2.26
CA GLU A 111 15.48 23.85 -1.38
C GLU A 111 14.18 24.59 -1.06
N GLY A 112 13.69 24.41 0.18
CA GLY A 112 12.32 24.82 0.53
C GLY A 112 11.30 24.04 -0.29
N SER A 113 10.51 24.72 -1.13
CA SER A 113 9.59 24.08 -2.08
C SER A 113 10.12 24.03 -3.52
N LYS A 114 11.30 24.59 -3.79
CA LYS A 114 11.82 24.78 -5.14
C LYS A 114 12.98 23.83 -5.40
N CYS A 115 12.97 23.18 -6.56
CA CYS A 115 14.10 22.34 -6.96
C CYS A 115 15.26 23.25 -7.40
N SER A 116 16.43 23.13 -6.77
CA SER A 116 17.59 23.97 -7.07
C SER A 116 18.20 23.70 -8.44
N VAL A 117 17.83 22.58 -9.08
CA VAL A 117 18.12 22.35 -10.51
C VAL A 117 17.46 23.40 -11.41
N TYR A 118 16.36 24.07 -10.99
CA TYR A 118 15.77 25.19 -11.73
C TYR A 118 16.64 26.46 -11.73
N GLN A 119 17.54 26.64 -10.76
CA GLN A 119 18.18 27.92 -10.48
C GLN A 119 19.63 28.03 -10.99
N GLY A 120 20.10 27.05 -11.76
CA GLY A 120 21.48 27.02 -12.28
C GLY A 120 21.88 28.16 -13.21
N LEU A 121 20.98 29.07 -13.58
CA LEU A 121 21.28 30.26 -14.37
C LEU A 121 20.52 31.50 -13.85
N ALA A 122 20.98 32.05 -12.73
CA ALA A 122 20.80 33.47 -12.42
C ALA A 122 22.18 34.11 -12.31
N MET A 123 22.88 34.26 -13.44
CA MET A 123 23.90 35.31 -13.54
C MET A 123 23.21 36.67 -13.71
N GLU A 124 23.82 37.72 -13.18
CA GLU A 124 23.28 39.07 -13.06
C GLU A 124 22.62 39.58 -14.36
N ARG A 125 21.47 40.25 -14.21
CA ARG A 125 20.50 40.64 -15.25
C ARG A 125 21.01 41.57 -16.37
N ASP A 126 22.26 42.03 -16.32
CA ASP A 126 22.72 43.11 -17.21
C ASP A 126 23.36 42.64 -18.53
N THR A 127 23.39 41.34 -18.82
CA THR A 127 23.88 40.80 -20.11
C THR A 127 22.88 39.90 -20.84
N LEU A 128 21.62 39.88 -20.40
CA LEU A 128 20.61 38.92 -20.87
C LEU A 128 20.14 39.18 -22.31
N ASP A 129 20.12 40.43 -22.79
CA ASP A 129 19.56 40.75 -24.11
C ASP A 129 20.50 40.47 -25.29
N GLU A 130 21.81 40.31 -25.06
CA GLU A 130 22.79 40.08 -26.14
C GLU A 130 23.23 38.60 -26.25
N PHE A 131 22.97 37.78 -25.21
CA PHE A 131 23.42 36.38 -25.11
C PHE A 131 22.33 35.35 -25.48
N LEU A 132 21.05 35.74 -25.48
CA LEU A 132 19.89 34.89 -25.85
C LEU A 132 19.82 34.54 -27.36
N ALA A 133 20.79 34.97 -28.17
CA ALA A 133 20.85 34.70 -29.61
C ALA A 133 21.63 33.42 -30.00
N THR A 134 22.07 32.60 -29.03
CA THR A 134 22.79 31.35 -29.33
C THR A 134 22.06 30.14 -28.74
N GLU A 135 21.82 29.11 -29.57
CA GLU A 135 21.12 27.85 -29.21
C GLU A 135 21.74 27.13 -28.00
N SER A 136 23.00 27.42 -27.68
CA SER A 136 23.78 26.77 -26.62
C SER A 136 23.34 27.12 -25.18
N VAL A 137 22.59 28.21 -24.97
CA VAL A 137 22.19 28.67 -23.62
C VAL A 137 20.80 28.14 -23.22
N ALA A 138 19.92 27.89 -24.19
CA ALA A 138 18.62 27.24 -23.94
C ALA A 138 18.77 25.82 -23.39
N LEU A 139 19.88 25.14 -23.72
CA LEU A 139 20.20 23.77 -23.26
C LEU A 139 20.46 23.68 -21.74
N PHE A 140 20.90 24.78 -21.10
CA PHE A 140 21.34 24.76 -19.70
C PHE A 140 20.22 24.87 -18.65
N LEU A 141 18.99 25.23 -19.06
CA LEU A 141 17.85 25.40 -18.16
C LEU A 141 17.13 24.10 -17.79
N VAL A 142 17.53 22.93 -18.34
CA VAL A 142 16.71 21.72 -18.32
C VAL A 142 17.39 20.46 -17.80
N ALA A 143 18.37 20.57 -16.89
CA ALA A 143 19.00 19.41 -16.25
C ALA A 143 18.08 18.59 -15.31
N ARG A 144 16.76 18.80 -15.36
CA ARG A 144 15.79 17.99 -14.59
C ARG A 144 15.71 16.61 -15.25
N PRO A 145 15.87 15.51 -14.48
CA PRO A 145 15.72 14.17 -15.02
C PRO A 145 14.36 13.94 -15.67
N THR A 146 14.32 13.05 -16.66
CA THR A 146 13.15 12.66 -17.44
C THR A 146 11.98 12.26 -16.54
N GLN A 147 12.25 11.47 -15.48
CA GLN A 147 11.25 11.11 -14.48
C GLN A 147 10.56 12.35 -13.87
N CYS A 148 11.32 13.41 -13.58
CA CYS A 148 10.79 14.64 -13.00
C CYS A 148 10.08 15.53 -14.03
N ARG A 149 10.56 15.56 -15.29
CA ARG A 149 9.96 16.36 -16.38
C ARG A 149 8.60 15.79 -16.80
N THR A 150 8.47 14.48 -16.83
CA THR A 150 7.26 13.75 -17.26
C THR A 150 6.15 13.69 -16.20
N PHE A 151 6.38 14.16 -14.96
CA PHE A 151 5.32 14.20 -13.95
C PHE A 151 4.29 15.30 -14.28
N PRO A 152 2.96 15.04 -14.19
CA PRO A 152 2.28 13.87 -13.61
C PRO A 152 1.84 12.83 -14.66
N TRP A 153 2.37 12.86 -15.87
CA TRP A 153 1.91 12.05 -17.02
C TRP A 153 2.42 10.61 -17.00
N TRP A 154 2.67 10.06 -15.83
CA TRP A 154 3.16 8.70 -15.68
C TRP A 154 2.04 7.69 -15.94
N PRO A 155 2.33 6.52 -16.55
CA PRO A 155 1.33 5.50 -16.86
C PRO A 155 0.38 5.16 -15.70
N GLN A 156 0.93 5.08 -14.48
CA GLN A 156 0.18 4.75 -13.28
C GLN A 156 -0.89 5.78 -12.91
N HIS A 157 -0.69 7.06 -13.21
CA HIS A 157 -1.69 8.10 -12.92
C HIS A 157 -2.81 8.12 -13.97
N LEU A 158 -2.55 7.54 -15.16
CA LEU A 158 -3.48 7.46 -16.27
C LEU A 158 -4.25 6.12 -16.30
N ALA A 159 -4.04 5.26 -15.30
CA ALA A 159 -4.71 3.97 -15.21
C ALA A 159 -6.22 4.13 -14.94
N SER A 160 -6.63 5.09 -14.11
CA SER A 160 -8.04 5.40 -13.84
C SER A 160 -8.22 6.78 -13.19
N ASP A 161 -9.48 7.24 -13.11
CA ASP A 161 -9.85 8.46 -12.37
C ASP A 161 -9.40 8.40 -10.91
N TYR A 162 -9.53 7.22 -10.31
CA TYR A 162 -9.08 6.96 -8.95
C TYR A 162 -7.56 7.18 -8.80
N ASP A 163 -6.75 6.70 -9.75
CA ASP A 163 -5.29 6.88 -9.70
C ASP A 163 -4.89 8.35 -9.96
N TRP A 164 -5.65 9.09 -10.77
CA TRP A 164 -5.48 10.53 -10.94
C TRP A 164 -5.78 11.31 -9.65
N HIS A 165 -6.86 10.98 -8.94
CA HIS A 165 -7.17 11.57 -7.63
C HIS A 165 -6.10 11.22 -6.59
N LEU A 166 -5.58 9.99 -6.61
CA LEU A 166 -4.48 9.58 -5.73
C LEU A 166 -3.20 10.38 -6.02
N ALA A 167 -2.90 10.66 -7.28
CA ALA A 167 -1.78 11.52 -7.65
C ALA A 167 -1.99 12.97 -7.15
N ALA A 168 -3.22 13.48 -7.18
CA ALA A 168 -3.57 14.82 -6.72
C ALA A 168 -3.28 15.06 -5.23
N ALA A 169 -3.39 14.03 -4.37
CA ALA A 169 -2.95 14.11 -2.97
C ALA A 169 -1.47 14.51 -2.82
N ASN A 170 -0.64 14.19 -3.82
CA ASN A 170 0.79 14.46 -3.81
C ASN A 170 1.18 15.71 -4.59
N CYS A 171 0.25 16.36 -5.27
CA CYS A 171 0.51 17.59 -6.00
C CYS A 171 -0.75 18.43 -6.15
N GLU A 172 -0.77 19.58 -5.49
CA GLU A 172 -1.84 20.57 -5.63
C GLU A 172 -1.93 21.16 -7.05
N GLY A 173 -0.97 20.89 -7.92
CA GLY A 173 -1.03 21.32 -9.32
C GLY A 173 -2.00 20.47 -10.15
N ILE A 174 -2.32 19.26 -9.69
CA ILE A 174 -3.31 18.37 -10.31
C ILE A 174 -4.69 18.81 -9.84
N ARG A 175 -5.57 19.15 -10.78
CA ARG A 175 -6.95 19.53 -10.49
C ARG A 175 -7.87 18.37 -10.81
N VAL A 176 -8.77 18.06 -9.88
CA VAL A 176 -9.79 17.02 -10.03
C VAL A 176 -11.16 17.65 -10.26
N SER A 177 -12.07 16.89 -10.87
CA SER A 177 -13.35 17.41 -11.38
C SER A 177 -14.30 17.97 -10.30
N ASP A 178 -14.06 17.67 -9.02
CA ASP A 178 -14.82 18.24 -7.90
C ASP A 178 -14.51 19.73 -7.62
N ASP A 179 -13.36 20.23 -8.09
CA ASP A 179 -12.89 21.61 -7.86
C ASP A 179 -13.44 22.62 -8.89
N LEU A 180 -14.32 22.20 -9.80
CA LEU A 180 -14.87 23.02 -10.90
C LEU A 180 -15.79 24.19 -10.44
N ARG A 181 -15.89 24.49 -9.15
CA ARG A 181 -16.59 25.70 -8.67
C ARG A 181 -15.74 26.96 -8.81
N ASP A 182 -14.44 26.81 -9.03
CA ASP A 182 -13.54 27.94 -9.28
C ASP A 182 -13.20 28.04 -10.78
N GLU A 183 -14.09 28.69 -11.53
CA GLU A 183 -13.87 29.20 -12.90
C GLU A 183 -12.72 30.26 -12.96
N ALA A 184 -11.99 30.49 -11.86
CA ALA A 184 -11.03 31.57 -11.70
C ALA A 184 -9.55 31.16 -11.91
N ASP A 185 -9.26 29.87 -12.12
CA ASP A 185 -7.88 29.36 -12.25
C ASP A 185 -7.56 28.99 -13.72
N ASP A 186 -6.63 29.73 -14.34
CA ASP A 186 -6.04 29.46 -15.66
C ASP A 186 -5.18 28.17 -15.64
N VAL A 187 -5.78 27.02 -15.32
CA VAL A 187 -5.09 25.73 -15.32
C VAL A 187 -5.31 25.04 -16.66
N PRO A 188 -4.24 24.73 -17.42
CA PRO A 188 -4.32 24.03 -18.71
C PRO A 188 -5.06 22.70 -18.59
N THR A 189 -5.79 22.37 -19.64
CA THR A 189 -6.52 21.10 -19.78
C THR A 189 -5.92 20.33 -20.94
N PHE A 190 -5.68 19.03 -20.73
CA PHE A 190 -5.08 18.11 -21.68
C PHE A 190 -6.03 16.94 -21.92
N SER A 191 -6.12 16.48 -23.16
CA SER A 191 -6.63 15.16 -23.48
C SER A 191 -5.59 14.09 -23.13
N VAL A 192 -5.97 12.81 -23.17
CA VAL A 192 -4.98 11.75 -23.00
C VAL A 192 -3.96 11.74 -24.15
N ASP A 193 -4.41 11.99 -25.38
CA ASP A 193 -3.52 11.99 -26.55
C ASP A 193 -2.46 13.11 -26.47
N ASP A 194 -2.81 14.26 -25.87
CA ASP A 194 -1.85 15.35 -25.66
C ASP A 194 -0.69 14.97 -24.73
N VAL A 195 -0.90 14.02 -23.81
CA VAL A 195 0.09 13.65 -22.78
C VAL A 195 0.81 12.34 -23.05
N LEU A 196 0.36 11.55 -24.04
CA LEU A 196 1.00 10.28 -24.41
C LEU A 196 2.50 10.39 -24.71
N PRO A 197 3.02 11.44 -25.37
CA PRO A 197 4.46 11.58 -25.56
C PRO A 197 5.25 11.56 -24.25
N GLU A 198 4.77 12.29 -23.23
CA GLU A 198 5.38 12.34 -21.90
C GLU A 198 5.31 10.98 -21.19
N THR A 199 4.20 10.27 -21.37
CA THR A 199 4.00 8.92 -20.82
C THR A 199 4.96 7.90 -21.44
N ILE A 200 5.17 7.95 -22.76
CA ILE A 200 6.12 7.09 -23.49
C ILE A 200 7.54 7.38 -23.03
N LEU A 201 7.94 8.65 -22.97
CA LEU A 201 9.25 9.08 -22.47
C LEU A 201 9.53 8.54 -21.06
N HIS A 202 8.53 8.61 -20.17
CA HIS A 202 8.63 8.06 -18.83
C HIS A 202 8.88 6.55 -18.84
N ASP A 203 8.15 5.79 -19.67
CA ASP A 203 8.26 4.33 -19.71
C ASP A 203 9.61 3.87 -20.30
N VAL A 204 10.11 4.55 -21.34
CA VAL A 204 11.44 4.28 -21.91
C VAL A 204 12.54 4.63 -20.91
N HIS A 205 12.44 5.77 -20.22
CA HIS A 205 13.39 6.09 -19.14
C HIS A 205 13.39 5.03 -18.04
N ARG A 206 12.20 4.57 -17.65
CA ARG A 206 12.01 3.59 -16.59
C ARG A 206 12.50 2.19 -16.95
N SER A 207 12.56 1.82 -18.23
CA SER A 207 13.17 0.54 -18.65
C SER A 207 14.68 0.52 -18.38
N GLY A 208 15.30 1.70 -18.27
CA GLY A 208 16.73 1.85 -18.00
C GLY A 208 17.55 2.20 -19.24
N GLU A 209 16.91 2.60 -20.33
CA GLU A 209 17.61 3.15 -21.48
C GLU A 209 18.40 4.41 -21.11
N ASN A 210 19.53 4.60 -21.78
CA ASN A 210 20.50 5.62 -21.44
C ASN A 210 20.40 6.84 -22.37
N PHE A 211 19.25 7.51 -22.31
CA PHE A 211 18.94 8.72 -23.07
C PHE A 211 18.50 9.86 -22.15
N THR A 212 18.77 11.11 -22.55
CA THR A 212 18.20 12.29 -21.89
C THR A 212 16.75 12.49 -22.34
N TYR A 213 16.00 13.35 -21.65
CA TYR A 213 14.63 13.67 -22.06
C TYR A 213 14.59 14.23 -23.49
N ASP A 214 15.55 15.11 -23.84
CA ASP A 214 15.54 15.79 -25.14
C ASP A 214 15.89 14.81 -26.27
N GLU A 215 16.84 13.89 -26.03
CA GLU A 215 17.14 12.77 -26.95
C GLU A 215 15.90 11.88 -27.16
N LEU A 216 15.19 11.50 -26.09
CA LEU A 216 13.97 10.71 -26.20
C LEU A 216 12.85 11.45 -26.94
N SER A 217 12.74 12.76 -26.73
CA SER A 217 11.75 13.61 -27.41
C SER A 217 11.99 13.66 -28.91
N GLU A 218 13.26 13.78 -29.32
CA GLU A 218 13.66 13.74 -30.73
C GLU A 218 13.41 12.37 -31.34
N MET A 219 13.85 11.29 -30.66
CA MET A 219 13.62 9.92 -31.12
C MET A 219 12.14 9.60 -31.30
N LEU A 220 11.27 10.03 -30.38
CA LEU A 220 9.83 9.80 -30.49
C LEU A 220 9.21 10.60 -31.65
N ARG A 221 9.71 11.80 -31.94
CA ARG A 221 9.29 12.60 -33.08
C ARG A 221 9.64 11.89 -34.38
N ASP A 222 10.88 11.45 -34.53
CA ASP A 222 11.36 10.71 -35.70
C ASP A 222 10.58 9.39 -35.88
N LEU A 223 10.34 8.67 -34.78
CA LEU A 223 9.56 7.44 -34.79
C LEU A 223 8.11 7.69 -35.25
N SER A 224 7.50 8.80 -34.82
CA SER A 224 6.13 9.15 -35.21
C SER A 224 6.01 9.49 -36.70
N GLU A 225 7.10 9.90 -37.36
CA GLU A 225 7.12 10.13 -38.81
C GLU A 225 7.18 8.82 -39.61
N VAL A 226 7.92 7.82 -39.11
CA VAL A 226 8.10 6.53 -39.80
C VAL A 226 7.05 5.48 -39.42
N GLU A 227 6.51 5.55 -38.21
CA GLU A 227 5.50 4.66 -37.64
C GLU A 227 4.36 5.48 -37.01
N PRO A 228 3.46 6.08 -37.81
CA PRO A 228 2.43 7.00 -37.33
C PRO A 228 1.43 6.35 -36.36
N ASP A 229 1.29 5.03 -36.40
CA ASP A 229 0.38 4.27 -35.52
C ASP A 229 1.01 3.91 -34.16
N PHE A 230 2.31 4.14 -33.95
CA PHE A 230 3.04 3.73 -32.75
C PHE A 230 2.38 4.24 -31.47
N VAL A 231 2.07 5.55 -31.42
CA VAL A 231 1.45 6.19 -30.25
C VAL A 231 0.07 5.62 -29.96
N ALA A 232 -0.73 5.35 -31.01
CA ALA A 232 -2.06 4.77 -30.87
C ALA A 232 -1.99 3.31 -30.38
N GLN A 233 -1.02 2.52 -30.85
CA GLN A 233 -0.77 1.17 -30.37
C GLN A 233 -0.33 1.15 -28.91
N TYR A 234 0.59 2.04 -28.52
CA TYR A 234 1.01 2.20 -27.13
C TYR A 234 -0.16 2.56 -26.21
N LYS A 235 -1.03 3.51 -26.62
CA LYS A 235 -2.25 3.87 -25.89
C LYS A 235 -3.16 2.65 -25.65
N ALA A 236 -3.41 1.87 -26.70
CA ALA A 236 -4.25 0.68 -26.62
C ALA A 236 -3.65 -0.37 -25.66
N GLU A 237 -2.34 -0.59 -25.74
CA GLU A 237 -1.63 -1.54 -24.86
C GLU A 237 -1.67 -1.09 -23.39
N LEU A 238 -1.39 0.19 -23.12
CA LEU A 238 -1.42 0.78 -21.79
C LEU A 238 -2.79 0.54 -21.12
N PHE A 239 -3.87 0.79 -21.85
CA PHE A 239 -5.23 0.72 -21.33
C PHE A 239 -5.78 -0.69 -21.21
N ALA A 240 -5.32 -1.62 -22.05
CA ALA A 240 -5.62 -3.04 -21.90
C ALA A 240 -4.92 -3.63 -20.66
N ASN A 241 -3.72 -3.14 -20.34
CA ASN A 241 -2.86 -3.72 -19.32
C ASN A 241 -3.00 -3.09 -17.94
N ALA A 242 -3.58 -1.88 -17.83
CA ALA A 242 -3.82 -1.22 -16.55
C ALA A 242 -5.15 -0.48 -16.57
N SER A 243 -6.14 -1.07 -15.90
CA SER A 243 -7.44 -0.41 -15.69
C SER A 243 -8.00 -0.70 -14.32
N ARG A 244 -8.79 0.25 -13.82
CA ARG A 244 -9.65 0.04 -12.66
C ARG A 244 -11.08 0.40 -13.04
N ARG A 245 -12.01 -0.39 -12.54
CA ARG A 245 -13.44 -0.19 -12.70
C ARG A 245 -14.07 0.00 -11.33
N ILE A 246 -14.71 1.14 -11.12
CA ILE A 246 -15.59 1.40 -9.99
C ILE A 246 -16.82 0.52 -10.14
N VAL A 247 -16.98 -0.41 -9.21
CA VAL A 247 -18.14 -1.30 -9.08
C VAL A 247 -19.26 -0.62 -8.32
N TYR A 248 -18.88 0.13 -7.27
CA TYR A 248 -19.79 0.86 -6.41
C TYR A 248 -19.07 2.05 -5.81
N ARG A 249 -19.82 3.11 -5.53
CA ARG A 249 -19.36 4.25 -4.76
C ARG A 249 -20.54 4.96 -4.11
N ASP A 250 -20.27 5.61 -3.00
CA ASP A 250 -21.13 6.62 -2.38
C ASP A 250 -20.24 7.75 -1.83
N ASP A 251 -20.73 8.47 -0.82
CA ASP A 251 -20.01 9.60 -0.24
C ASP A 251 -18.83 9.16 0.64
N GLN A 252 -18.85 7.96 1.25
CA GLN A 252 -17.77 7.54 2.18
C GLN A 252 -16.87 6.46 1.59
N VAL A 253 -17.34 5.62 0.68
CA VAL A 253 -16.57 4.49 0.16
C VAL A 253 -16.53 4.40 -1.37
N THR A 254 -15.52 3.68 -1.87
CA THR A 254 -15.45 3.24 -3.26
C THR A 254 -14.97 1.79 -3.33
N VAL A 255 -15.69 0.98 -4.11
CA VAL A 255 -15.35 -0.42 -4.44
C VAL A 255 -14.84 -0.49 -5.88
N LEU A 256 -13.67 -1.12 -6.06
CA LEU A 256 -12.90 -1.12 -7.29
C LEU A 256 -12.54 -2.55 -7.70
N ASP A 257 -12.81 -2.91 -8.94
CA ASP A 257 -12.16 -4.04 -9.61
C ASP A 257 -10.92 -3.52 -10.33
N SER A 258 -9.77 -4.15 -10.10
CA SER A 258 -8.50 -3.76 -10.73
C SER A 258 -8.00 -4.87 -11.64
N PHE A 259 -7.68 -4.50 -12.88
CA PHE A 259 -7.21 -5.40 -13.93
C PHE A 259 -5.81 -4.96 -14.36
N PHE A 260 -4.82 -5.75 -13.97
CA PHE A 260 -3.41 -5.49 -14.28
C PHE A 260 -2.82 -6.69 -15.00
N ALA A 261 -2.15 -6.43 -16.13
CA ALA A 261 -1.51 -7.48 -16.91
C ALA A 261 -0.50 -8.27 -16.07
N GLY A 262 -0.58 -9.60 -16.15
CA GLY A 262 0.30 -10.51 -15.39
C GLY A 262 -0.05 -10.66 -13.90
N ALA A 263 -1.20 -10.13 -13.46
CA ALA A 263 -1.75 -10.37 -12.12
C ALA A 263 -3.20 -10.84 -12.22
N SER A 264 -3.64 -11.62 -11.22
CA SER A 264 -5.07 -11.94 -11.09
C SER A 264 -5.86 -10.65 -10.82
N PRO A 265 -7.06 -10.48 -11.40
CA PRO A 265 -7.89 -9.33 -11.08
C PRO A 265 -8.24 -9.34 -9.59
N VAL A 266 -8.35 -8.16 -9.00
CA VAL A 266 -8.68 -8.01 -7.57
C VAL A 266 -9.83 -7.04 -7.38
N ARG A 267 -10.73 -7.36 -6.45
CA ARG A 267 -11.69 -6.42 -5.89
C ARG A 267 -11.15 -5.86 -4.59
N SER A 268 -11.16 -4.55 -4.48
CA SER A 268 -10.79 -3.85 -3.25
C SER A 268 -11.84 -2.81 -2.90
N PHE A 269 -11.86 -2.38 -1.64
CA PHE A 269 -12.56 -1.14 -1.28
C PHE A 269 -11.66 -0.21 -0.46
N VAL A 270 -11.99 1.07 -0.54
CA VAL A 270 -11.29 2.17 0.11
C VAL A 270 -12.32 3.12 0.71
N PHE A 271 -11.92 3.84 1.76
CA PHE A 271 -12.64 5.03 2.20
C PHE A 271 -12.23 6.23 1.34
N ASN A 272 -13.21 7.04 0.94
CA ASN A 272 -13.02 8.15 0.01
C ASN A 272 -12.09 9.23 0.58
N ASP A 273 -12.08 9.43 1.91
CA ASP A 273 -11.20 10.37 2.61
C ASP A 273 -9.72 9.93 2.67
N ARG A 274 -9.45 8.65 2.39
CA ARG A 274 -8.12 8.02 2.46
C ARG A 274 -7.90 6.98 1.36
N LEU A 275 -8.09 7.38 0.10
CA LEU A 275 -7.92 6.52 -1.08
C LEU A 275 -6.65 5.65 -1.06
N HIS A 276 -5.52 6.20 -0.58
CA HIS A 276 -4.25 5.49 -0.50
C HIS A 276 -4.25 4.22 0.39
N LEU A 277 -5.24 4.07 1.29
CA LEU A 277 -5.36 2.95 2.22
C LEU A 277 -6.44 1.95 1.76
N THR A 278 -6.00 0.84 1.16
CA THR A 278 -6.86 -0.30 0.89
C THR A 278 -7.34 -0.91 2.19
N GLN A 279 -8.65 -0.96 2.39
CA GLN A 279 -9.24 -1.55 3.60
C GLN A 279 -9.36 -3.07 3.49
N SER A 280 -9.77 -3.58 2.34
CA SER A 280 -9.80 -5.01 2.06
C SER A 280 -9.56 -5.27 0.58
N GLU A 281 -8.96 -6.42 0.29
CA GLU A 281 -8.65 -6.86 -1.08
C GLU A 281 -8.91 -8.37 -1.21
N LEU A 282 -9.56 -8.75 -2.30
CA LEU A 282 -9.98 -10.11 -2.60
C LEU A 282 -9.70 -10.41 -4.08
N ALA A 283 -9.13 -11.57 -4.37
CA ALA A 283 -8.90 -12.00 -5.74
C ALA A 283 -10.24 -12.32 -6.44
N LEU A 284 -10.31 -12.06 -7.73
CA LEU A 284 -11.41 -12.44 -8.61
C LEU A 284 -10.94 -13.56 -9.54
N GLN A 285 -11.83 -14.52 -9.81
CA GLN A 285 -11.54 -15.53 -10.83
C GLN A 285 -11.65 -14.91 -12.22
N SER A 286 -10.71 -15.26 -13.09
CA SER A 286 -10.77 -14.89 -14.50
C SER A 286 -11.88 -15.68 -15.20
N SER A 287 -13.03 -15.04 -15.47
CA SER A 287 -14.11 -15.68 -16.23
C SER A 287 -13.72 -15.81 -17.71
N ASN A 288 -13.69 -17.04 -18.23
CA ASN A 288 -13.52 -17.29 -19.67
C ASN A 288 -14.81 -17.06 -20.48
N SER A 289 -15.92 -16.70 -19.83
CA SER A 289 -17.22 -16.50 -20.49
C SER A 289 -17.64 -15.03 -20.41
N SER A 290 -17.93 -14.43 -21.57
CA SER A 290 -18.45 -13.08 -21.74
C SER A 290 -19.93 -12.93 -21.31
N THR A 291 -20.47 -13.93 -20.61
CA THR A 291 -21.90 -14.07 -20.27
C THR A 291 -22.23 -13.91 -18.80
N GLU A 292 -21.25 -13.90 -17.88
CA GLU A 292 -21.50 -13.64 -16.46
C GLU A 292 -21.39 -12.14 -16.17
N LEU A 293 -22.48 -11.55 -15.64
CA LEU A 293 -22.60 -10.13 -15.35
C LEU A 293 -21.77 -9.69 -14.12
N GLU A 294 -21.37 -10.62 -13.25
CA GLU A 294 -20.51 -10.35 -12.09
C GLU A 294 -19.39 -11.39 -11.95
N PRO A 295 -18.15 -10.98 -11.63
CA PRO A 295 -17.04 -11.89 -11.44
C PRO A 295 -17.21 -12.74 -10.17
N THR A 296 -16.80 -14.00 -10.22
CA THR A 296 -16.74 -14.87 -9.05
C THR A 296 -15.52 -14.57 -8.19
N PHE A 297 -15.65 -14.76 -6.88
CA PHE A 297 -14.59 -14.51 -5.92
C PHE A 297 -13.63 -15.68 -5.82
N ASP A 298 -12.33 -15.42 -5.93
CA ASP A 298 -11.29 -16.38 -5.59
C ASP A 298 -10.91 -16.21 -4.12
N ARG A 299 -11.39 -17.14 -3.30
CA ARG A 299 -11.09 -17.18 -1.87
C ARG A 299 -9.93 -18.10 -1.53
N SER A 300 -9.26 -18.70 -2.51
CA SER A 300 -8.21 -19.70 -2.28
C SER A 300 -6.96 -19.13 -1.62
N THR A 301 -6.77 -17.82 -1.67
CA THR A 301 -5.60 -17.12 -1.13
C THR A 301 -5.97 -15.80 -0.45
N LEU A 302 -5.05 -15.28 0.37
CA LEU A 302 -5.12 -13.95 0.95
C LEU A 302 -4.19 -13.00 0.20
N ALA A 303 -4.71 -11.83 -0.19
CA ALA A 303 -3.95 -10.81 -0.92
C ALA A 303 -2.99 -10.01 -0.01
N LEU A 304 -3.40 -9.73 1.24
CA LEU A 304 -2.63 -8.89 2.16
C LEU A 304 -1.75 -9.73 3.08
N ASP A 305 -0.46 -9.38 3.17
CA ASP A 305 0.50 -10.05 4.04
C ASP A 305 0.11 -9.99 5.53
N VAL A 306 -0.57 -8.93 5.96
CA VAL A 306 -1.10 -8.85 7.32
C VAL A 306 -2.18 -9.90 7.58
N HIS A 307 -3.10 -10.16 6.64
CA HIS A 307 -4.10 -11.21 6.79
C HIS A 307 -3.45 -12.60 6.80
N ARG A 308 -2.42 -12.81 5.97
CA ARG A 308 -1.61 -14.04 6.01
C ARG A 308 -0.95 -14.24 7.37
N ALA A 309 -0.41 -13.18 7.96
CA ALA A 309 0.19 -13.21 9.30
C ALA A 309 -0.84 -13.49 10.41
N LEU A 310 -2.02 -12.87 10.36
CA LEU A 310 -3.09 -13.05 11.35
C LEU A 310 -3.68 -14.48 11.35
N CYS A 311 -3.48 -15.26 10.27
CA CYS A 311 -3.82 -16.69 10.21
C CYS A 311 -2.77 -17.62 10.83
N MET A 312 -1.53 -17.16 11.06
CA MET A 312 -0.44 -18.00 11.58
C MET A 312 -0.77 -18.75 12.88
N PRO A 313 -1.51 -18.18 13.85
CA PRO A 313 -1.92 -18.87 15.07
C PRO A 313 -2.61 -20.21 14.83
N LEU A 314 -3.29 -20.38 13.69
CA LEU A 314 -3.96 -21.63 13.37
C LEU A 314 -3.00 -22.80 13.36
N ALA A 315 -1.78 -22.66 12.83
CA ALA A 315 -0.76 -23.73 12.87
C ALA A 315 -0.34 -24.12 14.30
N TRP A 316 -0.50 -23.21 15.26
CA TRP A 316 -0.12 -23.44 16.65
C TRP A 316 -1.29 -24.00 17.46
N LEU A 317 -2.53 -23.66 17.08
CA LEU A 317 -3.77 -24.16 17.66
C LEU A 317 -4.21 -25.52 17.09
N SER A 318 -3.76 -25.91 15.89
CA SER A 318 -4.16 -27.16 15.20
C SER A 318 -3.73 -28.47 15.89
N GLN A 319 -3.00 -28.45 17.01
CA GLN A 319 -2.68 -29.67 17.78
C GLN A 319 -3.85 -30.12 18.66
N ARG A 320 -5.05 -30.17 18.07
CA ARG A 320 -6.26 -30.62 18.74
C ARG A 320 -6.50 -32.08 18.47
N ASP A 321 -6.73 -32.84 19.53
CA ASP A 321 -7.31 -34.17 19.42
C ASP A 321 -8.76 -34.04 18.90
N GLN A 322 -9.26 -35.04 18.19
CA GLN A 322 -10.65 -35.09 17.68
C GLN A 322 -11.70 -35.01 18.82
N SER A 323 -11.26 -35.16 20.07
CA SER A 323 -12.06 -34.99 21.28
C SER A 323 -12.26 -33.52 21.70
N MET A 324 -11.47 -32.58 21.17
CA MET A 324 -11.58 -31.16 21.47
C MET A 324 -12.70 -30.51 20.67
N PRO A 325 -13.37 -29.46 21.20
CA PRO A 325 -14.37 -28.73 20.44
C PRO A 325 -13.73 -28.03 19.22
N PRO A 326 -14.52 -27.81 18.13
CA PRO A 326 -14.09 -27.00 17.00
C PRO A 326 -13.68 -25.59 17.42
N LEU A 327 -12.79 -24.96 16.63
CA LEU A 327 -12.26 -23.64 16.93
C LEU A 327 -13.36 -22.58 16.95
N ARG A 328 -13.27 -21.66 17.90
CA ARG A 328 -14.07 -20.43 17.92
C ARG A 328 -13.17 -19.22 17.75
N VAL A 329 -13.40 -18.47 16.69
CA VAL A 329 -12.57 -17.35 16.25
C VAL A 329 -13.39 -16.06 16.28
N ALA A 330 -12.84 -14.99 16.84
CA ALA A 330 -13.38 -13.64 16.68
C ALA A 330 -12.41 -12.79 15.86
N VAL A 331 -12.94 -12.04 14.89
CA VAL A 331 -12.19 -11.08 14.07
C VAL A 331 -12.78 -9.69 14.30
N LEU A 332 -12.07 -8.87 15.07
CA LEU A 332 -12.43 -7.49 15.37
C LEU A 332 -11.84 -6.58 14.29
N GLY A 333 -12.69 -5.81 13.61
CA GLY A 333 -12.31 -5.10 12.39
C GLY A 333 -12.40 -6.03 11.18
N ALA A 334 -13.56 -6.65 10.98
CA ALA A 334 -13.72 -7.63 9.91
C ALA A 334 -13.66 -7.02 8.50
N GLY A 335 -13.89 -5.71 8.34
CA GLY A 335 -13.84 -5.04 7.04
C GLY A 335 -14.77 -5.71 6.03
N ALA A 336 -14.27 -6.03 4.84
CA ALA A 336 -15.03 -6.78 3.85
C ALA A 336 -15.15 -8.30 4.13
N CYS A 337 -14.81 -8.74 5.35
CA CYS A 337 -14.77 -10.13 5.78
C CYS A 337 -13.84 -11.04 4.96
N THR A 338 -12.77 -10.50 4.37
CA THR A 338 -11.81 -11.30 3.57
C THR A 338 -11.20 -12.42 4.39
N LEU A 339 -10.71 -12.11 5.60
CA LEU A 339 -10.16 -13.08 6.53
C LEU A 339 -11.23 -14.07 7.03
N PRO A 340 -12.39 -13.65 7.59
CA PRO A 340 -13.46 -14.58 7.95
C PRO A 340 -13.88 -15.54 6.83
N LEU A 341 -14.11 -15.03 5.62
CA LEU A 341 -14.51 -15.86 4.48
C LEU A 341 -13.40 -16.84 4.06
N PHE A 342 -12.15 -16.42 4.13
CA PHE A 342 -11.00 -17.30 3.88
C PHE A 342 -10.95 -18.46 4.88
N LEU A 343 -11.22 -18.21 6.18
CA LEU A 343 -11.26 -19.27 7.19
C LEU A 343 -12.40 -20.27 6.93
N LEU A 344 -13.58 -19.78 6.54
CA LEU A 344 -14.73 -20.64 6.24
C LEU A 344 -14.50 -21.54 5.03
N GLU A 345 -13.84 -21.01 3.99
CA GLU A 345 -13.55 -21.75 2.75
C GLU A 345 -12.64 -22.96 3.01
N HIS A 346 -11.65 -22.81 3.90
CA HIS A 346 -10.58 -23.80 4.04
C HIS A 346 -10.67 -24.68 5.28
N LEU A 347 -11.24 -24.17 6.38
CA LEU A 347 -11.42 -24.97 7.59
C LEU A 347 -12.75 -25.69 7.54
N GLN A 348 -12.76 -26.97 7.90
CA GLN A 348 -13.97 -27.79 7.88
C GLN A 348 -14.81 -27.53 9.14
N PRO A 349 -16.11 -27.87 9.14
CA PRO A 349 -16.97 -27.67 10.31
C PRO A 349 -16.52 -28.40 11.59
N HIS A 350 -15.70 -29.44 11.47
CA HIS A 350 -15.11 -30.15 12.62
C HIS A 350 -13.89 -29.42 13.19
N ASP A 351 -13.20 -28.61 12.38
CA ASP A 351 -12.04 -27.82 12.81
C ASP A 351 -12.44 -26.42 13.28
N LEU A 352 -13.49 -25.84 12.67
CA LEU A 352 -13.95 -24.48 12.90
C LEU A 352 -15.45 -24.49 13.18
N GLY A 353 -15.83 -24.14 14.41
CA GLY A 353 -17.21 -24.12 14.86
C GLY A 353 -17.90 -22.78 14.60
N GLN A 354 -17.19 -21.67 14.80
CA GLN A 354 -17.75 -20.33 14.64
C GLN A 354 -16.67 -19.29 14.34
N VAL A 355 -17.00 -18.34 13.45
CA VAL A 355 -16.25 -17.12 13.16
C VAL A 355 -17.18 -15.94 13.41
N ASP A 356 -16.88 -15.18 14.47
CA ASP A 356 -17.53 -13.93 14.79
C ASP A 356 -16.79 -12.78 14.07
N ALA A 357 -17.39 -12.25 13.01
CA ALA A 357 -16.90 -11.09 12.28
C ALA A 357 -17.51 -9.81 12.88
N VAL A 358 -16.70 -8.97 13.49
CA VAL A 358 -17.15 -7.76 14.21
C VAL A 358 -16.71 -6.52 13.46
N GLU A 359 -17.67 -5.71 13.03
CA GLU A 359 -17.45 -4.49 12.26
C GLU A 359 -18.47 -3.42 12.68
N PRO A 360 -18.03 -2.30 13.30
CA PRO A 360 -18.95 -1.29 13.81
C PRO A 360 -19.68 -0.49 12.71
N SER A 361 -19.14 -0.41 11.50
CA SER A 361 -19.73 0.36 10.43
C SER A 361 -20.81 -0.44 9.69
N ALA A 362 -22.07 0.00 9.84
CA ALA A 362 -23.19 -0.49 9.05
C ALA A 362 -22.92 -0.43 7.54
N GLU A 363 -22.25 0.64 7.09
CA GLU A 363 -21.90 0.84 5.69
C GLU A 363 -20.89 -0.20 5.20
N VAL A 364 -19.84 -0.46 5.98
CA VAL A 364 -18.85 -1.52 5.66
C VAL A 364 -19.53 -2.90 5.62
N ASN A 365 -20.43 -3.19 6.56
CA ASN A 365 -21.20 -4.43 6.57
C ASN A 365 -22.09 -4.57 5.30
N ILE A 366 -22.76 -3.50 4.87
CA ILE A 366 -23.54 -3.48 3.64
C ILE A 366 -22.65 -3.74 2.42
N ILE A 367 -21.48 -3.11 2.37
CA ILE A 367 -20.51 -3.29 1.28
C ILE A 367 -20.01 -4.74 1.24
N ALA A 368 -19.63 -5.30 2.39
CA ALA A 368 -19.16 -6.67 2.49
C ALA A 368 -20.22 -7.67 2.02
N GLN A 369 -21.47 -7.47 2.44
CA GLN A 369 -22.62 -8.29 2.04
C GLN A 369 -22.89 -8.22 0.54
N ARG A 370 -22.90 -7.00 -0.03
CA ARG A 370 -23.30 -6.77 -1.41
C ARG A 370 -22.19 -7.06 -2.42
N PHE A 371 -20.92 -6.77 -2.10
CA PHE A 371 -19.83 -6.74 -3.08
C PHE A 371 -18.69 -7.72 -2.81
N PHE A 372 -18.66 -8.38 -1.66
CA PHE A 372 -17.61 -9.35 -1.29
C PHE A 372 -18.16 -10.76 -0.96
N GLY A 373 -19.45 -10.98 -1.20
CA GLY A 373 -20.10 -12.28 -1.09
C GLY A 373 -20.39 -12.72 0.35
N VAL A 374 -20.37 -11.81 1.32
CA VAL A 374 -20.75 -12.11 2.71
C VAL A 374 -22.23 -12.46 2.81
N GLN A 375 -23.11 -11.84 2.01
CA GLN A 375 -24.54 -12.15 2.02
C GLN A 375 -24.80 -13.62 1.68
N THR A 376 -24.10 -14.14 0.68
CA THR A 376 -24.18 -15.55 0.28
C THR A 376 -23.66 -16.44 1.41
N ALA A 377 -22.49 -16.12 1.98
CA ALA A 377 -21.90 -16.90 3.07
C ALA A 377 -22.84 -16.99 4.30
N LEU A 378 -23.47 -15.88 4.70
CA LEU A 378 -24.44 -15.86 5.80
C LEU A 378 -25.67 -16.74 5.55
N GLN A 379 -26.05 -16.94 4.29
CA GLN A 379 -27.20 -17.78 3.93
C GLN A 379 -26.85 -19.27 3.92
N CYS A 380 -25.61 -19.63 3.59
CA CYS A 380 -25.20 -21.02 3.38
C CYS A 380 -24.33 -21.61 4.49
N ASP A 381 -23.65 -20.79 5.30
CA ASP A 381 -22.74 -21.24 6.34
C ASP A 381 -23.09 -20.63 7.70
N LYS A 382 -23.59 -21.47 8.61
CA LYS A 382 -23.99 -21.05 9.97
C LYS A 382 -22.82 -20.74 10.89
N ARG A 383 -21.59 -21.06 10.48
CA ARG A 383 -20.39 -20.76 11.26
C ARG A 383 -20.06 -19.27 11.24
N LEU A 384 -20.50 -18.53 10.22
CA LEU A 384 -20.29 -17.08 10.13
C LEU A 384 -21.37 -16.33 10.90
N VAL A 385 -20.95 -15.46 11.81
CA VAL A 385 -21.84 -14.52 12.49
C VAL A 385 -21.24 -13.12 12.34
N VAL A 386 -22.03 -12.17 11.84
CA VAL A 386 -21.62 -10.77 11.69
C VAL A 386 -22.25 -9.93 12.78
N HIS A 387 -21.44 -9.08 13.43
CA HIS A 387 -21.85 -8.22 14.54
C HIS A 387 -21.57 -6.76 14.20
N GLU A 388 -22.62 -5.93 14.16
CA GLU A 388 -22.53 -4.49 13.93
C GLU A 388 -22.30 -3.75 15.26
N GLN A 389 -21.07 -3.79 15.76
CA GLN A 389 -20.66 -3.10 16.98
C GLN A 389 -19.14 -2.98 17.06
N THR A 390 -18.63 -2.22 18.04
CA THR A 390 -17.19 -2.14 18.28
C THR A 390 -16.66 -3.44 18.89
N GLY A 391 -15.38 -3.72 18.69
CA GLY A 391 -14.73 -4.91 19.24
C GLY A 391 -14.74 -4.91 20.77
N GLU A 392 -14.58 -3.74 21.39
CA GLU A 392 -14.63 -3.54 22.83
C GLU A 392 -16.01 -3.92 23.39
N THR A 393 -17.09 -3.41 22.79
CA THR A 393 -18.46 -3.73 23.20
C THR A 393 -18.75 -5.21 22.99
N PHE A 394 -18.39 -5.76 21.82
CA PHE A 394 -18.57 -7.17 21.54
C PHE A 394 -17.94 -8.07 22.60
N LEU A 395 -16.66 -7.82 22.96
CA LEU A 395 -15.98 -8.61 23.99
C LEU A 395 -16.58 -8.39 25.38
N ALA A 396 -16.96 -7.15 25.74
CA ALA A 396 -17.56 -6.86 27.04
C ALA A 396 -18.91 -7.59 27.26
N GLU A 397 -19.66 -7.83 26.19
CA GLU A 397 -20.94 -8.53 26.22
C GLU A 397 -20.81 -10.07 26.21
N GLN A 398 -19.63 -10.62 25.96
CA GLN A 398 -19.44 -12.07 25.96
C GLN A 398 -19.54 -12.65 27.38
N ALA A 399 -20.29 -13.75 27.50
CA ALA A 399 -20.26 -14.56 28.71
C ALA A 399 -18.90 -15.25 28.88
N GLU A 400 -18.46 -15.50 30.12
CA GLU A 400 -17.19 -16.21 30.38
C GLU A 400 -17.18 -17.64 29.85
N THR A 401 -18.36 -18.25 29.66
CA THR A 401 -18.51 -19.56 29.02
C THR A 401 -18.28 -19.52 27.50
N SER A 402 -18.29 -18.32 26.91
CA SER A 402 -18.12 -18.07 25.47
C SER A 402 -16.64 -17.83 25.17
N ALA A 403 -15.78 -18.78 25.51
CA ALA A 403 -14.34 -18.66 25.28
C ALA A 403 -13.98 -18.75 23.79
N PHE A 404 -12.87 -18.11 23.41
CA PHE A 404 -12.29 -18.09 22.07
C PHE A 404 -10.96 -18.81 22.05
N ASP A 405 -10.66 -19.45 20.92
CA ASP A 405 -9.35 -20.02 20.63
C ASP A 405 -8.41 -18.98 20.02
N LEU A 406 -8.99 -18.09 19.22
CA LEU A 406 -8.29 -17.02 18.54
C LEU A 406 -9.15 -15.76 18.54
N VAL A 407 -8.58 -14.66 19.03
CA VAL A 407 -9.13 -13.31 18.84
C VAL A 407 -8.16 -12.56 17.96
N VAL A 408 -8.63 -12.05 16.83
CA VAL A 408 -7.89 -11.24 15.88
C VAL A 408 -8.32 -9.78 16.05
N VAL A 409 -7.35 -8.87 16.15
CA VAL A 409 -7.57 -7.42 16.16
C VAL A 409 -6.93 -6.83 14.90
N ASP A 410 -7.76 -6.49 13.93
CA ASP A 410 -7.39 -5.85 12.67
C ASP A 410 -8.19 -4.55 12.48
N VAL A 411 -8.12 -3.66 13.49
CA VAL A 411 -8.88 -2.42 13.52
C VAL A 411 -7.95 -1.25 13.26
N GLU A 412 -8.22 -0.43 12.25
CA GLU A 412 -7.53 0.82 12.01
C GLU A 412 -8.28 1.97 12.69
N ALA A 413 -7.58 2.84 13.44
CA ALA A 413 -8.18 3.97 14.15
C ALA A 413 -8.53 5.16 13.24
N GLY A 414 -8.14 5.11 11.95
CA GLY A 414 -8.29 6.20 10.98
C GLY A 414 -7.28 7.33 11.21
N GLU A 415 -7.15 7.84 12.44
CA GLU A 415 -6.17 8.83 12.85
C GLU A 415 -5.10 8.23 13.78
N SER A 416 -3.88 8.79 13.71
CA SER A 416 -2.78 8.40 14.61
C SER A 416 -2.95 9.09 15.97
N HIS A 417 -3.04 8.30 17.04
CA HIS A 417 -3.07 8.79 18.41
C HIS A 417 -1.84 8.27 19.16
N GLU A 418 -1.07 9.17 19.77
CA GLU A 418 0.22 8.83 20.42
C GLU A 418 1.21 8.11 19.47
N GLY A 419 1.10 8.33 18.16
CA GLY A 419 1.91 7.65 17.15
C GLY A 419 1.45 6.23 16.82
N VAL A 420 0.28 5.81 17.31
CA VAL A 420 -0.36 4.52 17.01
C VAL A 420 -1.56 4.76 16.09
N ARG A 421 -1.55 4.10 14.93
CA ARG A 421 -2.65 4.13 13.94
C ARG A 421 -3.54 2.90 14.01
N ALA A 422 -2.96 1.76 14.38
CA ALA A 422 -3.70 0.53 14.61
C ALA A 422 -3.04 -0.25 15.76
N PRO A 423 -3.81 -0.86 16.66
CA PRO A 423 -5.25 -0.66 16.86
C PRO A 423 -5.56 0.69 17.56
N PRO A 424 -6.84 1.09 17.71
CA PRO A 424 -7.22 2.21 18.57
C PRO A 424 -6.65 2.04 19.99
N LEU A 425 -6.24 3.14 20.65
CA LEU A 425 -5.63 3.07 21.98
C LEU A 425 -6.51 2.36 23.02
N ALA A 426 -7.84 2.47 22.91
CA ALA A 426 -8.78 1.74 23.77
C ALA A 426 -8.58 0.21 23.75
N MET A 427 -8.13 -0.36 22.62
CA MET A 427 -7.81 -1.78 22.48
C MET A 427 -6.40 -2.14 23.00
N LEU A 428 -5.63 -1.16 23.46
CA LEU A 428 -4.34 -1.33 24.13
C LEU A 428 -4.43 -1.01 25.63
N GLU A 429 -5.59 -0.57 26.11
CA GLU A 429 -5.81 -0.32 27.53
C GLU A 429 -5.94 -1.62 28.32
N ALA A 430 -5.57 -1.56 29.60
CA ALA A 430 -5.54 -2.73 30.48
C ALA A 430 -6.89 -3.45 30.57
N ASP A 431 -8.00 -2.70 30.57
CA ASP A 431 -9.35 -3.26 30.67
C ASP A 431 -9.70 -4.13 29.47
N PHE A 432 -9.40 -3.65 28.25
CA PHE A 432 -9.63 -4.43 27.03
C PHE A 432 -8.74 -5.67 26.99
N LEU A 433 -7.44 -5.50 27.23
CA LEU A 433 -6.48 -6.61 27.18
C LEU A 433 -6.80 -7.69 28.23
N SER A 434 -7.21 -7.29 29.43
CA SER A 434 -7.63 -8.21 30.50
C SER A 434 -8.92 -8.93 30.13
N THR A 435 -9.88 -8.23 29.51
CA THR A 435 -11.12 -8.84 29.02
C THR A 435 -10.84 -9.86 27.93
N ALA A 436 -10.02 -9.51 26.93
CA ALA A 436 -9.63 -10.41 25.86
C ALA A 436 -8.91 -11.65 26.40
N LYS A 437 -7.95 -11.48 27.33
CA LYS A 437 -7.23 -12.59 27.97
C LYS A 437 -8.18 -13.53 28.72
N ARG A 438 -9.13 -12.99 29.49
CA ARG A 438 -10.14 -13.76 30.22
C ARG A 438 -11.04 -14.58 29.29
N LEU A 439 -11.36 -14.04 28.11
CA LEU A 439 -12.20 -14.71 27.11
C LEU A 439 -11.43 -15.70 26.23
N LEU A 440 -10.11 -15.76 26.30
CA LEU A 440 -9.34 -16.79 25.63
C LEU A 440 -9.34 -18.08 26.44
N VAL A 441 -9.46 -19.23 25.77
CA VAL A 441 -9.17 -20.52 26.41
C VAL A 441 -7.70 -20.58 26.87
N PRO A 442 -7.34 -21.51 27.78
CA PRO A 442 -5.93 -21.79 28.03
C PRO A 442 -5.19 -22.11 26.72
N HIS A 443 -4.06 -21.46 26.50
CA HIS A 443 -3.28 -21.46 25.25
C HIS A 443 -3.96 -20.84 24.01
N GLY A 444 -5.12 -20.21 24.17
CA GLY A 444 -5.73 -19.37 23.15
C GLY A 444 -4.85 -18.15 22.83
N ILE A 445 -5.05 -17.56 21.66
CA ILE A 445 -4.15 -16.51 21.15
C ILE A 445 -4.92 -15.24 20.84
N LEU A 446 -4.40 -14.09 21.29
CA LEU A 446 -4.76 -12.77 20.80
C LEU A 446 -3.73 -12.36 19.73
N ALA A 447 -4.17 -12.22 18.49
CA ALA A 447 -3.35 -11.76 17.38
C ALA A 447 -3.70 -10.30 17.04
N LEU A 448 -2.73 -9.39 17.08
CA LEU A 448 -2.98 -7.96 16.85
C LEU A 448 -2.12 -7.42 15.70
N ASN A 449 -2.77 -6.73 14.76
CA ASN A 449 -2.09 -5.89 13.78
C ASN A 449 -1.76 -4.52 14.41
N VAL A 450 -0.48 -4.15 14.45
CA VAL A 450 0.00 -2.89 15.02
C VAL A 450 0.68 -2.03 13.95
N ILE A 451 0.19 -0.81 13.76
CA ILE A 451 0.76 0.19 12.87
C ILE A 451 1.15 1.40 13.70
N THR A 452 2.45 1.72 13.74
CA THR A 452 2.99 2.88 14.45
C THR A 452 3.77 3.80 13.52
N GLU A 453 3.89 5.06 13.92
CA GLU A 453 4.60 6.10 13.16
C GLU A 453 6.05 6.29 13.62
N SER A 454 6.42 5.68 14.75
CA SER A 454 7.77 5.73 15.32
C SER A 454 8.11 4.46 16.11
N GLU A 455 9.40 4.24 16.34
CA GLU A 455 9.89 3.16 17.22
C GLU A 455 9.46 3.40 18.68
N GLN A 456 9.44 4.65 19.15
CA GLN A 456 8.96 4.99 20.49
C GLN A 456 7.49 4.63 20.71
N ALA A 457 6.64 4.85 19.70
CA ALA A 457 5.24 4.43 19.77
C ALA A 457 5.14 2.89 19.82
N LEU A 458 5.97 2.18 19.06
CA LEU A 458 6.02 0.71 19.13
C LEU A 458 6.46 0.21 20.50
N GLU A 459 7.48 0.79 21.12
CA GLU A 459 7.92 0.45 22.49
C GLU A 459 6.82 0.68 23.54
N SER A 460 6.02 1.73 23.36
CA SER A 460 4.85 2.01 24.22
C SER A 460 3.78 0.92 24.08
N VAL A 461 3.47 0.50 22.85
CA VAL A 461 2.55 -0.61 22.58
C VAL A 461 3.08 -1.90 23.21
N GLU A 462 4.35 -2.21 23.00
CA GLU A 462 5.01 -3.37 23.59
C GLU A 462 4.86 -3.37 25.12
N THR A 463 5.15 -2.25 25.77
CA THR A 463 5.01 -2.13 27.23
C THR A 463 3.60 -2.47 27.70
N ARG A 464 2.57 -1.91 27.04
CA ARG A 464 1.15 -2.18 27.38
C ARG A 464 0.78 -3.65 27.20
N LEU A 465 1.15 -4.24 26.05
CA LEU A 465 0.88 -5.65 25.76
C LEU A 465 1.59 -6.59 26.75
N GLY A 466 2.82 -6.26 27.15
CA GLY A 466 3.66 -7.14 27.98
C GLY A 466 3.22 -7.16 29.43
N ASN A 467 2.63 -6.05 29.90
CA ASN A 467 2.00 -5.99 31.21
C ASN A 467 0.76 -6.91 31.29
N ALA A 468 -0.01 -7.05 30.21
CA ALA A 468 -1.19 -7.92 30.16
C ALA A 468 -0.82 -9.41 29.89
N PHE A 469 0.20 -9.64 29.06
CA PHE A 469 0.67 -10.96 28.64
C PHE A 469 2.17 -11.13 28.96
N PRO A 470 2.52 -11.39 30.24
CA PRO A 470 3.92 -11.47 30.68
C PRO A 470 4.67 -12.71 30.16
N SER A 471 3.93 -13.79 29.87
CA SER A 471 4.48 -15.04 29.35
C SER A 471 4.93 -14.83 27.90
N GLY A 472 6.25 -14.71 27.69
CA GLY A 472 6.90 -14.28 26.45
C GLY A 472 6.18 -14.70 25.16
N SER A 473 5.77 -13.69 24.40
CA SER A 473 4.92 -13.77 23.21
C SER A 473 5.75 -13.68 21.91
N LEU A 474 5.10 -13.73 20.75
CA LEU A 474 5.78 -13.63 19.45
C LEU A 474 5.43 -12.31 18.76
N ARG A 475 6.37 -11.78 17.98
CA ARG A 475 6.11 -10.68 17.04
C ARG A 475 6.69 -10.98 15.66
N LEU A 476 5.97 -10.59 14.61
CA LEU A 476 6.41 -10.62 13.22
C LEU A 476 6.48 -9.19 12.68
N SER A 477 7.67 -8.74 12.29
CA SER A 477 7.87 -7.42 11.69
C SER A 477 7.64 -7.48 10.18
N LEU A 478 6.56 -6.87 9.71
CA LEU A 478 6.27 -6.66 8.29
C LEU A 478 6.83 -5.29 7.83
N PRO A 479 6.92 -5.00 6.52
CA PRO A 479 7.47 -3.74 6.03
C PRO A 479 6.75 -2.47 6.51
N SER A 480 5.48 -2.57 6.88
CA SER A 480 4.61 -1.43 7.20
C SER A 480 3.90 -1.51 8.55
N ASN A 481 4.00 -2.66 9.24
CA ASN A 481 3.26 -2.97 10.45
C ASN A 481 3.95 -4.11 11.21
N THR A 482 3.59 -4.31 12.47
CA THR A 482 4.07 -5.42 13.30
C THR A 482 2.86 -6.23 13.75
N VAL A 483 2.92 -7.55 13.60
CA VAL A 483 1.87 -8.45 14.10
C VAL A 483 2.33 -9.10 15.40
N PHE A 484 1.56 -8.92 16.47
CA PHE A 484 1.82 -9.53 17.77
C PHE A 484 0.93 -10.75 17.97
N PHE A 485 1.49 -11.79 18.58
CA PHE A 485 0.77 -13.01 18.95
C PHE A 485 0.94 -13.28 20.44
N LEU A 486 -0.11 -12.97 21.20
CA LEU A 486 -0.11 -13.04 22.66
C LEU A 486 -0.83 -14.31 23.12
N VAL A 487 -0.11 -15.20 23.80
CA VAL A 487 -0.66 -16.49 24.23
C VAL A 487 -1.25 -16.36 25.62
N ASN A 488 -2.47 -16.86 25.81
CA ASN A 488 -3.07 -17.00 27.13
C ASN A 488 -2.46 -18.19 27.88
N ALA A 489 -1.27 -17.99 28.43
CA ALA A 489 -0.55 -18.99 29.20
C ALA A 489 -0.40 -18.57 30.67
N GLU A 490 -0.32 -19.55 31.57
CA GLU A 490 0.06 -19.31 32.96
C GLU A 490 1.49 -18.75 33.06
N GLU A 491 1.85 -18.11 34.16
CA GLU A 491 3.17 -17.47 34.35
C GLU A 491 4.33 -18.48 34.28
N ASP A 492 4.09 -19.74 34.64
CA ASP A 492 5.07 -20.84 34.63
C ASP A 492 5.06 -21.67 33.33
N ALA A 493 4.20 -21.33 32.36
CA ALA A 493 4.09 -22.10 31.13
C ALA A 493 5.33 -21.94 30.24
N THR A 494 5.77 -23.04 29.61
CA THR A 494 6.86 -22.97 28.62
C THR A 494 6.48 -22.03 27.48
N PRO A 495 7.27 -20.97 27.23
CA PRO A 495 7.00 -20.03 26.15
C PRO A 495 7.00 -20.74 24.79
N LEU A 496 6.27 -20.19 23.82
CA LEU A 496 6.35 -20.64 22.43
C LEU A 496 7.80 -20.53 21.94
N ASP A 497 8.40 -21.66 21.57
CA ASP A 497 9.70 -21.69 20.93
C ASP A 497 9.55 -21.22 19.48
N VAL A 498 10.35 -20.23 19.08
CA VAL A 498 10.30 -19.66 17.73
C VAL A 498 10.60 -20.73 16.69
N GLY A 499 11.61 -21.57 16.93
CA GLY A 499 12.00 -22.64 16.01
C GLY A 499 10.86 -23.63 15.77
N GLU A 500 10.20 -24.04 16.85
CA GLU A 500 9.02 -24.91 16.81
C GLU A 500 7.84 -24.24 16.10
N CYS A 501 7.58 -22.95 16.35
CA CYS A 501 6.52 -22.21 15.68
C CYS A 501 6.74 -22.13 14.17
N VAL A 502 7.97 -21.82 13.74
CA VAL A 502 8.36 -21.81 12.32
C VAL A 502 8.22 -23.21 11.72
N ARG A 503 8.66 -24.25 12.43
CA ARG A 503 8.53 -25.64 11.98
C ARG A 503 7.07 -26.02 11.76
N ARG A 504 6.17 -25.64 12.68
CA ARG A 504 4.72 -25.90 12.57
C ARG A 504 4.09 -25.17 11.40
N LEU A 505 4.45 -23.91 11.18
CA LEU A 505 3.97 -23.14 10.02
C LEU A 505 4.38 -23.80 8.71
N LYS A 506 5.64 -24.25 8.61
CA LYS A 506 6.15 -24.98 7.43
C LYS A 506 5.48 -26.34 7.24
N ALA A 507 5.02 -26.98 8.32
CA ALA A 507 4.33 -28.27 8.28
C ALA A 507 2.83 -28.16 7.97
N SER A 508 2.23 -26.97 8.13
CA SER A 508 0.80 -26.76 7.85
C SER A 508 0.55 -26.71 6.34
N ALA A 509 -0.07 -27.77 5.80
CA ALA A 509 -0.44 -27.81 4.39
C ALA A 509 -1.42 -26.68 4.03
N PHE A 510 -2.40 -26.42 4.89
CA PHE A 510 -3.36 -25.34 4.73
C PHE A 510 -2.65 -23.97 4.62
N LEU A 511 -1.83 -23.60 5.59
CA LEU A 511 -1.18 -22.28 5.58
C LEU A 511 -0.07 -22.17 4.53
N GLY A 512 0.62 -23.26 4.23
CA GLY A 512 1.62 -23.30 3.17
C GLY A 512 1.02 -23.12 1.77
N GLN A 513 -0.12 -23.77 1.50
CA GLN A 513 -0.76 -23.75 0.18
C GLN A 513 -1.61 -22.48 -0.05
N HIS A 514 -2.33 -22.01 0.97
CA HIS A 514 -3.37 -20.99 0.79
C HIS A 514 -2.98 -19.62 1.34
N ALA A 515 -2.17 -19.56 2.41
CA ALA A 515 -1.77 -18.30 3.03
C ALA A 515 -0.29 -17.94 2.78
N GLU A 516 0.49 -18.82 2.14
CA GLU A 516 1.92 -18.64 1.84
C GLU A 516 2.77 -18.22 3.06
N THR A 517 2.35 -18.57 4.28
CA THR A 517 3.03 -18.12 5.51
C THR A 517 4.50 -18.55 5.62
N PRO A 518 4.97 -19.68 5.05
CA PRO A 518 6.39 -20.01 5.05
C PRO A 518 7.25 -18.97 4.33
N ALA A 519 6.80 -18.46 3.18
CA ALA A 519 7.50 -17.42 2.43
C ALA A 519 7.52 -16.09 3.21
N LEU A 520 6.42 -15.80 3.91
CA LEU A 520 6.32 -14.63 4.76
C LEU A 520 7.34 -14.68 5.91
N VAL A 521 7.52 -15.82 6.57
CA VAL A 521 8.49 -15.95 7.69
C VAL A 521 9.94 -16.06 7.23
N GLU A 522 10.18 -16.40 5.97
CA GLU A 522 11.53 -16.35 5.38
C GLU A 522 11.94 -14.91 5.03
N SER A 523 10.99 -14.08 4.62
CA SER A 523 11.20 -12.67 4.30
C SER A 523 11.09 -11.74 5.50
N CYS A 524 10.27 -12.10 6.50
CA CYS A 524 9.95 -11.30 7.67
C CYS A 524 10.41 -12.00 8.95
N ARG A 525 10.89 -11.24 9.92
CA ARG A 525 11.53 -11.79 11.12
C ARG A 525 10.49 -12.12 12.19
N LEU A 526 10.16 -13.41 12.37
CA LEU A 526 9.43 -13.87 13.54
C LEU A 526 10.38 -13.95 14.74
N THR A 527 10.09 -13.21 15.80
CA THR A 527 10.92 -13.16 17.01
C THR A 527 10.09 -13.40 18.26
N LYS A 528 10.73 -14.01 19.25
CA LYS A 528 10.22 -13.95 20.61
C LYS A 528 10.33 -12.52 21.11
N TRP A 529 9.33 -12.11 21.86
CA TRP A 529 9.24 -10.79 22.45
C TRP A 529 8.88 -10.92 23.94
N SER A 530 9.61 -10.18 24.77
CA SER A 530 9.40 -10.08 26.21
C SER A 530 9.81 -8.69 26.65
N VAL A 531 8.99 -8.04 27.46
CA VAL A 531 9.38 -6.79 28.13
C VAL A 531 10.43 -7.14 29.18
N GLU A 532 11.65 -6.62 29.03
CA GLU A 532 12.65 -6.70 30.09
C GLU A 532 12.09 -5.94 31.30
N SER A 533 11.82 -6.65 32.40
CA SER A 533 11.47 -6.00 33.65
C SER A 533 12.61 -5.06 34.07
N PRO A 534 12.35 -3.78 34.40
CA PRO A 534 13.38 -2.83 34.84
C PRO A 534 14.14 -3.22 36.12
N SER A 535 13.84 -4.38 36.72
CA SER A 535 14.32 -4.80 38.04
C SER A 535 15.57 -5.70 38.03
N ARG A 536 16.25 -5.90 36.89
CA ARG A 536 17.50 -6.71 36.84
C ARG A 536 18.79 -6.00 36.40
N VAL A 537 18.77 -4.67 36.26
CA VAL A 537 20.01 -3.87 36.07
C VAL A 537 20.40 -3.21 37.40
N ALA A 538 20.62 -4.01 38.45
CA ALA A 538 21.28 -3.58 39.69
C ALA A 538 21.55 -4.79 40.60
N ARG A 539 22.50 -5.65 40.20
CA ARG A 539 23.31 -6.51 41.07
C ARG A 539 24.29 -7.26 40.17
N ASP A 540 25.41 -6.62 39.90
CA ASP A 540 26.75 -7.21 39.98
C ASP A 540 27.77 -6.09 40.25
#